data_AF-A0A5K1HFK4-F1
#
_entry.id   AF-A0A5K1HFK4-F1
#
_cell.length_a   1.000
_cell.length_b   1.000
_cell.length_c   1.000
_cell.angle_alpha   90.00
_cell.angle_beta   90.00
_cell.angle_gamma   90.00
#
_symmetry.space_group_name_H-M   'P 1'
#
loop_
_entity.id
_entity.type
_entity.pdbx_description
1 polymer ?
#
loop_
_entity_poly.entity_id
_entity_poly.type
_entity_poly.pdbx_seq_one_letter_code
_entity_poly.pdbx_strand_id
1 'polypeptide(L)'
;MDKEVPENANEHCPGANSSAAGKESACKGCPNQSVCASGTLEVNPAIAVIADKLKSIKHKILVLSGKGGVGKSTVATQLALLLSQKHEVGLLDVDICGPSVPTMLGLVGQEVHQSNAGWSPVFAGDLAVMSIGFLLGNQNDAVIWRGPRKNGLIQQFLQEVNWGDLDYLIIDSTLANNAAPPGTSDEHLSLCNF
;
A
#
# COMPACT_ATOMS: atom_id res chain seq x y z
N MET A 1 -7.04 -9.84 31.44
CA MET A 1 -6.41 -10.31 30.19
C MET A 1 -7.45 -10.09 29.15
N ASP A 2 -7.42 -8.89 28.57
CA ASP A 2 -8.54 -8.35 27.82
C ASP A 2 -8.70 -9.14 26.52
N LYS A 3 -9.94 -9.56 26.24
CA LYS A 3 -10.26 -10.23 24.99
C LYS A 3 -10.14 -9.17 23.89
N GLU A 4 -9.06 -9.18 23.13
CA GLU A 4 -8.96 -8.44 21.86
C GLU A 4 -9.96 -9.04 20.88
N VAL A 5 -11.19 -8.58 20.98
CA VAL A 5 -12.27 -8.85 20.03
C VAL A 5 -12.42 -7.58 19.19
N PRO A 6 -12.15 -7.64 17.88
CA PRO A 6 -12.37 -6.50 17.00
C PRO A 6 -13.80 -5.99 17.09
N GLU A 7 -14.03 -4.68 16.95
CA GLU A 7 -15.37 -4.08 17.01
C GLU A 7 -16.36 -4.69 16.00
N ASN A 8 -15.86 -5.18 14.86
CA ASN A 8 -16.65 -5.80 13.80
C ASN A 8 -16.68 -7.34 13.87
N ALA A 9 -16.37 -7.94 15.02
CA ALA A 9 -16.37 -9.38 15.15
C ALA A 9 -17.79 -9.98 15.21
N ASN A 10 -17.91 -11.22 14.76
CA ASN A 10 -19.15 -12.00 14.87
C ASN A 10 -19.64 -12.06 16.33
N GLU A 11 -20.96 -12.12 16.52
CA GLU A 11 -21.54 -12.39 17.85
C GLU A 11 -20.91 -13.66 18.44
N HIS A 12 -20.40 -13.55 19.67
CA HIS A 12 -19.67 -14.60 20.39
C HIS A 12 -18.26 -14.94 19.88
N CYS A 13 -17.57 -14.01 19.21
CA CYS A 13 -16.16 -14.17 18.89
C CYS A 13 -15.32 -14.48 20.16
N PRO A 14 -14.56 -15.59 20.19
CA PRO A 14 -13.75 -15.95 21.36
C PRO A 14 -12.54 -15.02 21.58
N GLY A 15 -12.20 -14.17 20.59
CA GLY A 15 -11.01 -13.32 20.55
C GLY A 15 -9.81 -14.03 19.92
N ALA A 16 -8.95 -13.29 19.22
CA ALA A 16 -7.85 -13.86 18.42
C ALA A 16 -6.77 -14.56 19.27
N ASN A 17 -6.58 -14.10 20.51
CA ASN A 17 -5.60 -14.65 21.47
C ASN A 17 -6.20 -15.77 22.36
N SER A 18 -7.43 -16.21 22.11
CA SER A 18 -8.08 -17.27 22.89
C SER A 18 -7.62 -18.66 22.44
N SER A 19 -7.51 -19.61 23.37
CA SER A 19 -7.26 -21.03 23.04
C SER A 19 -8.36 -21.64 22.16
N ALA A 20 -9.54 -21.02 22.16
CA ALA A 20 -10.73 -21.39 21.40
C ALA A 20 -10.81 -20.70 20.02
N ALA A 21 -9.87 -19.79 19.70
CA ALA A 21 -9.82 -19.08 18.43
C ALA A 21 -9.68 -20.06 17.26
N GLY A 22 -10.50 -19.87 16.21
CA GLY A 22 -10.52 -20.72 15.01
C GLY A 22 -11.15 -22.11 15.19
N LYS A 23 -11.50 -22.50 16.42
CA LYS A 23 -12.01 -23.85 16.78
C LYS A 23 -13.49 -23.87 17.15
N GLU A 24 -14.02 -22.76 17.64
CA GLU A 24 -15.42 -22.63 18.06
C GLU A 24 -16.40 -22.52 16.88
N SER A 25 -17.67 -22.82 17.15
CA SER A 25 -18.74 -22.66 16.16
C SER A 25 -18.88 -21.23 15.66
N ALA A 26 -18.62 -20.24 16.53
CA ALA A 26 -18.65 -18.81 16.19
C ALA A 26 -17.57 -18.41 15.16
N CYS A 27 -16.52 -19.22 15.00
CA CYS A 27 -15.47 -19.00 14.02
C CYS A 27 -15.81 -19.60 12.64
N LYS A 28 -16.87 -20.41 12.51
CA LYS A 28 -17.24 -21.01 11.22
C LYS A 28 -17.64 -19.94 10.21
N GLY A 29 -16.97 -19.92 9.07
CA GLY A 29 -17.17 -18.92 8.02
C GLY A 29 -16.44 -17.59 8.29
N CYS A 30 -15.68 -17.48 9.38
CA CYS A 30 -14.76 -16.37 9.59
C CYS A 30 -13.58 -16.49 8.61
N PRO A 31 -13.22 -15.43 7.88
CA PRO A 31 -12.08 -15.42 6.96
C PRO A 31 -10.76 -15.82 7.62
N ASN A 32 -10.60 -15.42 8.89
CA ASN A 32 -9.39 -15.66 9.68
C ASN A 32 -9.43 -16.96 10.49
N GLN A 33 -10.42 -17.84 10.27
CA GLN A 33 -10.60 -19.05 11.08
C GLN A 33 -9.35 -19.94 11.13
N SER A 34 -8.73 -20.20 9.98
CA SER A 34 -7.54 -21.07 9.88
C SER A 34 -6.31 -20.46 10.56
N VAL A 35 -6.13 -19.14 10.42
CA VAL A 35 -5.05 -18.37 11.05
C VAL A 35 -5.22 -18.33 12.56
N CYS A 36 -6.44 -18.09 13.05
CA CYS A 36 -6.74 -18.17 14.48
C CYS A 36 -6.53 -19.59 15.03
N ALA A 37 -6.87 -20.63 14.26
CA ALA A 37 -6.73 -22.03 14.67
C ALA A 37 -5.26 -22.48 14.77
N SER A 38 -4.35 -21.87 14.00
CA SER A 38 -2.92 -22.21 14.03
C SER A 38 -2.24 -21.78 15.33
N GLY A 39 -2.84 -20.86 16.10
CA GLY A 39 -2.27 -20.31 17.33
C GLY A 39 -1.06 -19.40 17.10
N THR A 40 -0.72 -19.13 15.84
CA THR A 40 0.34 -18.23 15.40
C THR A 40 -0.29 -17.07 14.65
N LEU A 41 -0.56 -15.98 15.38
CA LEU A 41 -0.78 -14.68 14.76
C LEU A 41 0.61 -14.16 14.33
N GLU A 42 1.06 -14.53 13.15
CA GLU A 42 2.26 -13.96 12.56
C GLU A 42 1.94 -12.51 12.14
N VAL A 43 2.10 -11.59 13.08
CA VAL A 43 2.08 -10.16 12.77
C VAL A 43 3.33 -9.88 11.95
N ASN A 44 3.15 -9.57 10.67
CA ASN A 44 4.28 -9.21 9.80
C ASN A 44 4.98 -7.98 10.41
N PRO A 45 6.25 -8.10 10.86
CA PRO A 45 6.95 -7.00 11.53
C PRO A 45 7.08 -5.75 10.65
N ALA A 46 7.00 -5.91 9.33
CA ALA A 46 6.94 -4.79 8.39
C ALA A 46 5.75 -3.84 8.64
N ILE A 47 4.63 -4.34 9.18
CA ILE A 47 3.43 -3.53 9.48
C ILE A 47 3.76 -2.43 10.49
N ALA A 48 4.47 -2.78 11.58
CA ALA A 48 4.84 -1.81 12.61
C ALA A 48 5.83 -0.76 12.08
N VAL A 49 6.78 -1.19 11.25
CA VAL A 49 7.76 -0.30 10.61
C VAL A 49 7.06 0.65 9.64
N ILE A 50 6.15 0.15 8.80
CA ILE A 50 5.36 0.96 7.87
C ILE A 50 4.49 1.96 8.64
N ALA A 51 3.81 1.53 9.70
CA ALA A 51 2.99 2.41 10.52
C ALA A 51 3.81 3.57 11.12
N ASP A 52 5.01 3.29 11.62
CA ASP A 52 5.92 4.31 12.14
C ASP A 52 6.41 5.27 11.03
N LYS A 53 6.81 4.72 9.88
CA LYS A 53 7.26 5.50 8.71
C LYS A 53 6.18 6.41 8.14
N LEU A 54 4.93 5.98 8.12
CA LEU A 54 3.80 6.73 7.60
C LEU A 54 3.12 7.60 8.67
N LYS A 55 3.65 7.62 9.90
CA LYS A 55 3.07 8.39 11.03
C LYS A 55 3.17 9.90 10.82
N SER A 56 4.21 10.37 10.14
CA SER A 56 4.41 11.79 9.80
C SER A 56 3.45 12.29 8.72
N ILE A 57 2.71 11.39 8.07
CA ILE A 57 1.79 11.72 6.98
C ILE A 57 0.38 11.89 7.55
N LYS A 58 -0.17 13.11 7.48
CA LYS A 58 -1.46 13.45 8.09
C LYS A 58 -2.64 12.75 7.42
N HIS A 59 -2.65 12.71 6.10
CA HIS A 59 -3.72 12.11 5.31
C HIS A 59 -3.16 11.17 4.24
N LYS A 60 -3.71 9.96 4.14
CA LYS A 60 -3.39 9.01 3.06
C LYS A 60 -4.64 8.80 2.22
N ILE A 61 -4.52 9.02 0.90
CA ILE A 61 -5.64 8.91 -0.04
C ILE A 61 -5.30 7.83 -1.05
N LEU A 62 -6.05 6.73 -0.99
CA LEU A 62 -5.89 5.61 -1.91
C LEU A 62 -6.83 5.78 -3.11
N VAL A 63 -6.27 5.92 -4.30
CA VAL A 63 -7.00 6.04 -5.57
C VAL A 63 -7.01 4.68 -6.27
N LEU A 64 -8.19 4.08 -6.40
CA LEU A 64 -8.38 2.71 -6.90
C LEU A 64 -9.25 2.69 -8.16
N SER A 65 -9.02 1.68 -9.01
CA SER A 65 -9.94 1.33 -10.10
C SER A 65 -10.06 -0.19 -10.26
N GLY A 66 -11.27 -0.66 -10.56
CA GLY A 66 -11.54 -2.08 -10.85
C GLY A 66 -11.22 -2.49 -12.30
N LYS A 67 -10.79 -1.55 -13.14
CA LYS A 67 -10.43 -1.77 -14.55
C LYS A 67 -9.27 -0.86 -14.94
N GLY A 68 -8.43 -1.33 -15.88
CA GLY A 68 -7.40 -0.51 -16.51
C GLY A 68 -8.01 0.48 -17.51
N GLY A 69 -7.31 1.59 -17.76
CA GLY A 69 -7.68 2.55 -18.81
C GLY A 69 -8.80 3.53 -18.46
N VAL A 70 -9.30 3.56 -17.21
CA VAL A 70 -10.39 4.48 -16.79
C VAL A 70 -9.92 5.89 -16.44
N GLY A 71 -8.62 6.18 -16.57
CA GLY A 71 -8.04 7.48 -16.19
C GLY A 71 -7.71 7.63 -14.70
N LYS A 72 -7.59 6.52 -13.96
CA LYS A 72 -7.22 6.50 -12.53
C LYS A 72 -5.96 7.36 -12.24
N SER A 73 -4.87 7.08 -12.94
CA SER A 73 -3.58 7.76 -12.74
C SER A 73 -3.66 9.24 -13.11
N THR A 74 -4.50 9.61 -14.08
CA THR A 74 -4.79 11.01 -14.39
C THR A 74 -5.46 11.70 -13.21
N VAL A 75 -6.48 11.08 -12.60
CA VAL A 75 -7.16 11.64 -11.43
C VAL A 75 -6.20 11.75 -10.24
N ALA A 76 -5.41 10.71 -9.96
CA ALA A 76 -4.44 10.72 -8.86
C ALA A 76 -3.39 11.83 -9.05
N THR A 77 -2.81 11.94 -10.25
CA THR A 77 -1.78 12.93 -10.57
C THR A 77 -2.33 14.36 -10.47
N GLN A 78 -3.51 14.62 -11.03
CA GLN A 78 -4.12 15.95 -10.99
C GLN A 78 -4.53 16.34 -9.57
N LEU A 79 -5.04 15.41 -8.79
CA LEU A 79 -5.34 15.64 -7.37
C LEU A 79 -4.06 16.02 -6.60
N ALA A 80 -2.97 15.27 -6.80
CA ALA A 80 -1.70 15.53 -6.14
C ALA A 80 -1.13 16.91 -6.52
N LEU A 81 -1.11 17.26 -7.81
CA LEU A 81 -0.66 18.55 -8.32
C LEU A 81 -1.50 19.73 -7.80
N LEU A 82 -2.81 19.55 -7.63
CA LEU A 82 -3.68 20.59 -7.09
C LEU A 82 -3.43 20.82 -5.60
N LEU A 83 -3.28 19.74 -4.84
CA LEU A 83 -2.99 19.82 -3.41
C LEU A 83 -1.59 20.41 -3.15
N SER A 84 -0.59 20.05 -3.97
CA SER A 84 0.79 20.50 -3.79
C SER A 84 0.98 22.01 -3.94
N GLN A 85 -0.01 22.74 -4.47
CA GLN A 85 0.04 24.20 -4.53
C GLN A 85 -0.01 24.88 -3.16
N LYS A 86 -0.46 24.17 -2.12
CA LYS A 86 -0.68 24.74 -0.77
C LYS A 86 -0.28 23.78 0.37
N HIS A 87 0.15 22.57 0.04
CA HIS A 87 0.38 21.49 0.99
C HIS A 87 1.63 20.70 0.62
N GLU A 88 2.24 20.08 1.62
CA GLU A 88 3.29 19.09 1.40
C GLU A 88 2.66 17.78 0.92
N VAL A 89 2.93 17.39 -0.33
CA VAL A 89 2.24 16.26 -0.98
C VAL A 89 3.24 15.24 -1.54
N GLY A 90 2.95 13.98 -1.27
CA GLY A 90 3.56 12.82 -1.92
C GLY A 90 2.60 12.16 -2.91
N LEU A 91 3.11 11.67 -4.04
CA LEU A 91 2.42 10.81 -4.99
C LEU A 91 3.20 9.50 -5.14
N LEU A 92 2.58 8.40 -4.74
CA LEU A 92 3.11 7.04 -4.84
C LEU A 92 2.36 6.28 -5.94
N ASP A 93 3.05 6.00 -7.05
CA ASP A 93 2.56 5.18 -8.17
C ASP A 93 3.08 3.74 -8.07
N VAL A 94 2.16 2.82 -7.75
CA VAL A 94 2.41 1.39 -7.65
C VAL A 94 1.72 0.61 -8.78
N ASP A 95 1.27 1.30 -9.83
CA ASP A 95 0.59 0.69 -10.97
C ASP A 95 1.59 0.11 -11.98
N ILE A 96 1.99 -1.14 -11.74
CA ILE A 96 2.99 -1.85 -12.55
C ILE A 96 2.57 -2.04 -14.01
N CYS A 97 1.28 -2.19 -14.28
CA CYS A 97 0.79 -2.55 -15.62
C CYS A 97 0.92 -1.41 -16.63
N GLY A 98 1.17 -0.18 -16.16
CA GLY A 98 1.36 0.98 -17.00
C GLY A 98 1.67 2.19 -16.14
N PRO A 99 2.89 2.28 -15.55
CA PRO A 99 3.29 3.39 -14.70
C PRO A 99 3.29 4.66 -15.54
N SER A 100 2.20 5.42 -15.42
CA SER A 100 1.92 6.56 -16.27
C SER A 100 2.27 7.88 -15.61
N VAL A 101 2.48 7.88 -14.30
CA VAL A 101 2.80 9.08 -13.51
C VAL A 101 4.11 9.74 -13.97
N PRO A 102 5.24 9.03 -14.16
CA PRO A 102 6.46 9.67 -14.67
C PRO A 102 6.25 10.36 -16.02
N THR A 103 5.47 9.75 -16.91
CA THR A 103 5.15 10.32 -18.22
C THR A 103 4.24 11.55 -18.10
N MET A 104 3.19 11.50 -17.27
CA MET A 104 2.27 12.61 -17.05
C MET A 104 2.96 13.84 -16.44
N LEU A 105 3.96 13.62 -15.58
CA LEU A 105 4.70 14.68 -14.90
C LEU A 105 5.97 15.13 -15.65
N GLY A 106 6.28 14.55 -16.82
CA GLY A 106 7.49 14.87 -17.56
C GLY A 106 8.79 14.42 -16.86
N LEU A 107 8.70 13.41 -15.99
CA LEU A 107 9.80 12.82 -15.22
C LEU A 107 10.38 11.56 -15.88
N VAL A 108 10.13 11.35 -17.17
CA VAL A 108 10.68 10.20 -17.90
C VAL A 108 12.21 10.27 -17.92
N GLY A 109 12.87 9.17 -17.57
CA GLY A 109 14.33 9.08 -17.49
C GLY A 109 14.92 9.64 -16.19
N GLN A 110 14.09 10.09 -15.25
CA GLN A 110 14.56 10.34 -13.87
C GLN A 110 14.76 9.00 -13.16
N GLU A 111 15.78 8.95 -12.31
CA GLU A 111 16.11 7.78 -11.50
C GLU A 111 15.94 8.11 -10.01
N VAL A 112 15.55 7.10 -9.23
CA VAL A 112 15.49 7.23 -7.78
C VAL A 112 16.89 7.13 -7.21
N HIS A 113 17.26 8.07 -6.33
CA HIS A 113 18.51 7.98 -5.60
C HIS A 113 18.32 7.17 -4.32
N GLN A 114 19.08 6.08 -4.19
CA GLN A 114 19.16 5.29 -2.97
C GLN A 114 20.41 5.68 -2.17
N SER A 115 20.21 5.97 -0.88
CA SER A 115 21.27 6.29 0.07
C SER A 115 21.19 5.38 1.30
N ASN A 116 22.15 5.47 2.22
CA ASN A 116 22.09 4.76 3.50
C ASN A 116 20.87 5.16 4.35
N ALA A 117 20.27 6.32 4.08
CA ALA A 117 19.08 6.79 4.77
C ALA A 117 17.77 6.30 4.14
N GLY A 118 17.82 5.63 2.99
CA GLY A 118 16.66 5.23 2.21
C GLY A 118 16.61 5.88 0.83
N TRP A 119 15.43 5.85 0.23
CA TRP A 119 15.13 6.27 -1.13
C TRP A 119 14.62 7.71 -1.13
N SER A 120 15.22 8.55 -1.96
CA SER A 120 14.77 9.94 -2.14
C SER A 120 13.72 10.01 -3.25
N PRO A 121 12.53 10.58 -3.00
CA PRO A 121 11.55 10.78 -4.07
C PRO A 121 12.08 11.72 -5.15
N VAL A 122 11.57 11.56 -6.36
CA VAL A 122 11.79 12.49 -7.48
C VAL A 122 10.81 13.63 -7.35
N PHE A 123 11.23 14.88 -7.60
CA PHE A 123 10.37 16.04 -7.43
C PHE A 123 9.87 16.59 -8.78
N ALA A 124 8.57 16.88 -8.85
CA ALA A 124 7.94 17.67 -9.90
C ALA A 124 7.46 19.00 -9.31
N GLY A 125 8.35 20.00 -9.28
CA GLY A 125 8.13 21.18 -8.45
C GLY A 125 8.14 20.81 -6.97
N ASP A 126 7.09 21.18 -6.24
CA ASP A 126 6.93 20.87 -4.81
C ASP A 126 6.28 19.50 -4.56
N LEU A 127 5.87 18.77 -5.61
CA LEU A 127 5.30 17.44 -5.48
C LEU A 127 6.40 16.37 -5.39
N ALA A 128 6.46 15.65 -4.28
CA ALA A 128 7.33 14.48 -4.13
C ALA A 128 6.69 13.26 -4.82
N VAL A 129 7.43 12.58 -5.69
CA VAL A 129 6.92 11.48 -6.53
C VAL A 129 7.79 10.24 -6.34
N MET A 130 7.13 9.11 -6.12
CA MET A 130 7.74 7.79 -6.22
C MET A 130 6.92 6.93 -7.16
N SER A 131 7.55 6.31 -8.14
CA SER A 131 6.89 5.43 -9.10
C SER A 131 7.75 4.21 -9.37
N ILE A 132 7.11 3.05 -9.54
CA ILE A 132 7.79 1.88 -10.09
C ILE A 132 8.40 2.16 -11.47
N GLY A 133 7.84 3.11 -12.23
CA GLY A 133 8.37 3.51 -13.53
C GLY A 133 9.79 4.06 -13.49
N PHE A 134 10.26 4.57 -12.35
CA PHE A 134 11.66 5.00 -12.19
C PHE A 134 12.65 3.84 -12.03
N LEU A 135 12.15 2.64 -11.72
CA LEU A 135 12.95 1.42 -11.58
C LEU A 135 13.01 0.58 -12.85
N LEU A 136 12.23 0.95 -13.86
CA LEU A 136 12.22 0.29 -15.16
C LEU A 136 13.22 1.01 -16.05
N GLY A 137 14.23 0.30 -16.54
CA GLY A 137 15.23 0.86 -17.46
C GLY A 137 14.63 1.30 -18.80
N ASN A 138 13.49 0.73 -19.21
CA ASN A 138 12.74 1.16 -20.38
C ASN A 138 11.23 1.02 -20.14
N GLN A 139 10.46 2.05 -20.50
CA GLN A 139 8.99 2.06 -20.32
C GLN A 139 8.28 0.99 -21.16
N ASN A 140 8.92 0.51 -22.22
CA ASN A 140 8.39 -0.54 -23.10
C ASN A 140 8.76 -1.95 -22.64
N ASP A 141 9.56 -2.09 -21.56
CA ASP A 141 9.84 -3.40 -21.01
C ASP A 141 8.58 -3.94 -20.35
N ALA A 142 7.94 -4.90 -21.01
CA ALA A 142 6.79 -5.62 -20.49
C ALA A 142 7.26 -6.52 -19.33
N VAL A 143 7.48 -5.92 -18.15
CA VAL A 143 7.88 -6.68 -16.97
C VAL A 143 6.63 -7.26 -16.32
N ILE A 144 6.46 -8.57 -16.43
CA ILE A 144 5.42 -9.30 -15.69
C ILE A 144 5.91 -9.48 -14.24
N TRP A 145 5.56 -8.54 -13.36
CA TRP A 145 5.83 -8.68 -11.93
C TRP A 145 4.78 -9.61 -11.30
N ARG A 146 5.21 -10.80 -10.87
CA ARG A 146 4.35 -11.73 -10.12
C ARG A 146 4.04 -11.15 -8.73
N GLY A 147 2.85 -11.47 -8.20
CA GLY A 147 2.29 -10.93 -6.93
C GLY A 147 3.28 -10.76 -5.78
N PRO A 148 4.10 -11.78 -5.40
CA PRO A 148 5.05 -11.65 -4.30
C PRO A 148 6.12 -10.56 -4.52
N ARG A 149 6.60 -10.41 -5.76
CA ARG A 149 7.63 -9.41 -6.11
C ARG A 149 7.04 -8.00 -6.11
N LYS A 150 5.80 -7.85 -6.58
CA LYS A 150 5.04 -6.59 -6.50
C LYS A 150 4.85 -6.18 -5.04
N ASN A 151 4.37 -7.09 -4.20
CA ASN A 151 4.09 -6.81 -2.80
C ASN A 151 5.35 -6.42 -2.02
N GLY A 152 6.47 -7.12 -2.26
CA GLY A 152 7.75 -6.77 -1.66
C GLY A 152 8.20 -5.36 -2.03
N LEU A 153 8.04 -4.95 -3.30
CA LEU A 153 8.42 -3.61 -3.74
C LEU A 153 7.51 -2.52 -3.15
N ILE A 154 6.20 -2.75 -3.08
CA ILE A 154 5.27 -1.82 -2.43
C ILE A 154 5.63 -1.67 -0.95
N GLN A 155 5.90 -2.77 -0.25
CA GLN A 155 6.38 -2.73 1.13
C GLN A 155 7.68 -1.95 1.26
N GLN A 156 8.61 -2.12 0.31
CA GLN A 156 9.86 -1.36 0.28
C GLN A 156 9.61 0.14 0.10
N PHE A 157 8.71 0.55 -0.80
CA PHE A 157 8.35 1.96 -0.98
C PHE A 157 7.74 2.57 0.28
N LEU A 158 6.90 1.83 1.00
CA LEU A 158 6.29 2.31 2.25
C LEU A 158 7.29 2.37 3.42
N GLN A 159 8.39 1.61 3.38
CA GLN A 159 9.38 1.55 4.46
C GLN A 159 10.59 2.44 4.23
N GLU A 160 11.08 2.49 2.99
CA GLU A 160 12.39 3.03 2.67
C GLU A 160 12.33 4.40 1.98
N VAL A 161 11.17 4.84 1.49
CA VAL A 161 11.06 6.17 0.88
C VAL A 161 11.00 7.24 1.97
N ASN A 162 11.90 8.21 1.84
CA ASN A 162 12.00 9.34 2.74
C ASN A 162 11.03 10.43 2.32
N TRP A 163 9.76 10.26 2.70
CA TRP A 163 8.69 11.22 2.44
C TRP A 163 8.81 12.52 3.25
N GLY A 164 9.47 12.47 4.42
CA GLY A 164 9.47 13.59 5.36
C GLY A 164 8.11 13.78 6.04
N ASP A 165 7.78 15.03 6.35
CA ASP A 165 6.47 15.41 6.88
C ASP A 165 5.55 15.80 5.72
N LEU A 166 4.45 15.06 5.55
CA LEU A 166 3.48 15.31 4.48
C LEU A 166 2.10 15.64 5.05
N ASP A 167 1.41 16.57 4.42
CA ASP A 167 -0.01 16.76 4.64
C ASP A 167 -0.81 15.64 3.95
N TYR A 168 -0.43 15.27 2.73
CA TYR A 168 -1.12 14.26 1.93
C TYR A 168 -0.16 13.28 1.24
N LEU A 169 -0.44 11.99 1.34
CA LEU A 169 0.12 10.96 0.45
C LEU A 169 -0.99 10.39 -0.43
N ILE A 170 -0.90 10.64 -1.73
CA ILE A 170 -1.79 10.07 -2.74
C ILE A 170 -1.17 8.77 -3.24
N ILE A 171 -1.91 7.66 -3.20
CA ILE A 171 -1.45 6.35 -3.64
C ILE A 171 -2.26 5.94 -4.87
N ASP A 172 -1.59 5.83 -6.01
CA ASP A 172 -2.16 5.37 -7.27
C ASP A 172 -1.95 3.86 -7.43
N SER A 173 -3.03 3.06 -7.37
CA SER A 173 -2.95 1.60 -7.42
C SER A 173 -4.06 0.98 -8.26
N THR A 174 -3.70 0.12 -9.21
CA THR A 174 -4.68 -0.78 -9.86
C THR A 174 -4.97 -1.97 -8.95
N LEU A 175 -6.26 -2.26 -8.77
CA LEU A 175 -6.70 -3.56 -8.25
C LEU A 175 -6.53 -4.61 -9.35
N ALA A 176 -5.29 -4.96 -9.67
CA ALA A 176 -4.99 -6.17 -10.42
C ALA A 176 -4.94 -7.34 -9.42
N ASN A 177 -5.94 -8.21 -9.54
CA ASN A 177 -6.10 -9.51 -8.89
C ASN A 177 -4.74 -10.12 -8.48
N ASN A 178 -4.59 -10.44 -7.19
CA ASN A 178 -3.41 -11.08 -6.57
C ASN A 178 -2.20 -10.17 -6.25
N ALA A 179 -2.46 -8.96 -5.74
CA ALA A 179 -1.61 -8.35 -4.70
C ALA A 179 -1.96 -8.84 -3.29
N ALA A 180 -2.95 -9.70 -3.14
CA ALA A 180 -3.27 -10.39 -1.91
C ALA A 180 -2.85 -11.87 -2.06
N PRO A 181 -2.21 -12.48 -1.05
CA PRO A 181 -2.19 -13.93 -0.88
C PRO A 181 -3.60 -14.52 -1.11
N PRO A 182 -3.71 -15.79 -1.55
CA PRO A 182 -5.00 -16.42 -1.79
C PRO A 182 -5.78 -16.54 -0.47
N GLY A 183 -6.75 -15.64 -0.26
CA GLY A 183 -7.47 -15.51 1.02
C GLY A 183 -8.28 -14.22 1.09
N THR A 184 -9.00 -13.88 0.01
CA THR A 184 -9.89 -12.72 -0.01
C THR A 184 -11.04 -12.91 0.96
N SER A 185 -10.89 -12.39 2.18
CA SER A 185 -12.00 -11.75 2.90
C SER A 185 -11.61 -10.80 4.05
N ASP A 186 -10.34 -10.68 4.47
CA ASP A 186 -9.94 -9.63 5.44
C ASP A 186 -8.61 -8.91 5.15
N GLU A 187 -7.88 -9.25 4.07
CA GLU A 187 -6.56 -8.65 3.79
C GLU A 187 -6.59 -7.36 2.95
N HIS A 188 -7.76 -6.97 2.41
CA HIS A 188 -7.95 -5.70 1.71
C HIS A 188 -7.73 -4.47 2.60
N LEU A 189 -7.58 -4.68 3.91
CA LEU A 189 -7.34 -3.67 4.92
C LEU A 189 -5.88 -3.25 5.05
N SER A 190 -4.91 -3.93 4.42
CA SER A 190 -3.49 -3.63 4.67
C SER A 190 -2.99 -2.29 4.10
N LEU A 191 -3.65 -1.70 3.10
CA LEU A 191 -3.37 -0.30 2.68
C LEU A 191 -4.36 0.70 3.32
N CYS A 192 -5.49 0.21 3.83
CA CYS A 192 -6.55 1.02 4.41
C CYS A 192 -6.45 1.16 5.95
N ASN A 193 -5.58 0.37 6.61
CA ASN A 193 -5.37 0.35 8.06
C ASN A 193 -4.11 1.12 8.51
N PHE A 194 -3.44 1.87 7.62
CA PHE A 194 -2.30 2.73 7.95
C PHE A 194 -2.61 4.20 7.70
#